data_AF-A0AA38G596-F1
#
_entry.id   AF-A0AA38G596-F1
#
_cell.length_a   1.000
_cell.length_b   1.000
_cell.length_c   1.000
_cell.angle_alpha   90.00
_cell.angle_beta   90.00
_cell.angle_gamma   90.00
#
_symmetry.space_group_name_H-M   'P 1'
#
loop_
_entity.id
_entity.type
_entity.pdbx_description
1 polymer ?
#
loop_
_entity_poly.entity_id
_entity_poly.type
_entity_poly.pdbx_seq_one_letter_code
_entity_poly.pdbx_strand_id
1 'polypeptide(L)'
;EENVYMLCKSLCSMGFAAPQGSDLFVVFISNENRQVPLWHQKASKIEGLVIWDYHVICVQKSTEKDAQVRVWDLDTMLPFPVQLHQYVTEAIRPSLPSFLKFHRIFRVIHGPIFLRCFASDRRHMRNSEGKWIAPPPPYNCITAE
;
A
#
# COMPACT_ATOMS: atom_id res chain seq x y z
N GLU A 1 -2.35 5.20 -2.26
CA GLU A 1 -2.97 5.50 -0.95
C GLU A 1 -4.51 5.45 -0.97
N GLU A 2 -5.22 6.20 -1.83
CA GLU A 2 -6.70 6.21 -1.81
C GLU A 2 -7.31 4.84 -2.17
N ASN A 3 -6.67 4.10 -3.10
CA ASN A 3 -7.05 2.73 -3.42
C ASN A 3 -7.03 1.81 -2.19
N VAL A 4 -6.05 1.98 -1.30
CA VAL A 4 -5.93 1.19 -0.06
C VAL A 4 -6.99 1.60 0.95
N TYR A 5 -7.32 2.89 1.04
CA TYR A 5 -8.44 3.36 1.86
C TYR A 5 -9.76 2.70 1.44
N MET A 6 -10.07 2.70 0.13
CA MET A 6 -11.27 2.06 -0.40
C MET A 6 -11.25 0.55 -0.22
N LEU A 7 -10.07 -0.07 -0.38
CA LEU A 7 -9.88 -1.49 -0.12
C LEU A 7 -10.17 -1.85 1.34
N CYS A 8 -9.64 -1.10 2.32
CA CYS A 8 -9.92 -1.34 3.74
C CYS A 8 -11.42 -1.27 4.03
N LYS A 9 -12.13 -0.26 3.52
CA LYS A 9 -13.60 -0.18 3.64
C LYS A 9 -14.29 -1.39 3.03
N SER A 10 -13.86 -1.80 1.84
CA SER A 10 -14.44 -2.93 1.11
C SER A 10 -14.24 -4.24 1.88
N LEU A 11 -13.03 -4.51 2.38
CA LEU A 11 -12.72 -5.69 3.18
C LEU A 11 -13.59 -5.78 4.44
N CYS A 12 -13.80 -4.65 5.13
CA CYS A 12 -14.70 -4.58 6.30
C CYS A 12 -16.15 -4.87 5.89
N SER A 13 -16.64 -4.24 4.81
CA SER A 13 -18.04 -4.38 4.36
C SER A 13 -18.40 -5.78 3.86
N MET A 14 -17.43 -6.47 3.25
CA MET A 14 -17.60 -7.82 2.72
C MET A 14 -17.36 -8.92 3.77
N GLY A 15 -17.01 -8.55 5.01
CA GLY A 15 -16.72 -9.50 6.08
C GLY A 15 -15.38 -10.23 5.94
N PHE A 16 -14.48 -9.76 5.07
CA PHE A 16 -13.12 -10.31 4.99
C PHE A 16 -12.21 -9.80 6.11
N ALA A 17 -12.53 -8.62 6.68
CA ALA A 17 -11.81 -8.00 7.79
C ALA A 17 -12.76 -7.74 8.97
N ALA A 18 -12.19 -7.55 10.16
CA ALA A 18 -12.97 -7.21 11.34
C ALA A 18 -13.74 -5.88 11.13
N PRO A 19 -14.90 -5.71 11.79
CA PRO A 19 -15.60 -4.43 11.77
C PRO A 19 -14.65 -3.27 12.12
N GLN A 20 -14.75 -2.18 11.36
CA GLN A 20 -13.86 -1.00 11.50
C GLN A 20 -12.37 -1.26 11.20
N GLY A 21 -12.01 -2.45 10.72
CA GLY A 21 -10.66 -2.79 10.26
C GLY A 21 -9.65 -2.97 11.38
N SER A 22 -10.06 -3.42 12.57
CA SER A 22 -9.16 -3.59 13.73
C SER A 22 -8.04 -4.61 13.51
N ASP A 23 -8.21 -5.53 12.55
CA ASP A 23 -7.22 -6.50 12.10
C ASP A 23 -6.41 -6.02 10.87
N LEU A 24 -6.64 -4.79 10.41
CA LEU A 24 -5.96 -4.18 9.27
C LEU A 24 -4.87 -3.21 9.70
N PHE A 25 -3.84 -3.12 8.88
CA PHE A 25 -2.74 -2.18 9.00
C PHE A 25 -2.41 -1.63 7.62
N VAL A 26 -2.46 -0.32 7.46
CA VAL A 26 -2.04 0.35 6.23
C VAL A 26 -0.56 0.67 6.33
N VAL A 27 0.21 0.22 5.35
CA VAL A 27 1.67 0.35 5.35
C VAL A 27 2.10 1.23 4.20
N PHE A 28 2.66 2.40 4.52
CA PHE A 28 3.34 3.25 3.56
C PHE A 28 4.79 2.80 3.45
N ILE A 29 5.27 2.61 2.23
CA ILE A 29 6.61 2.18 1.89
C ILE A 29 7.26 3.32 1.12
N SER A 30 8.33 3.91 1.66
CA SER A 30 9.07 4.99 0.99
C SER A 30 10.47 5.07 1.58
N ASN A 31 11.23 6.11 1.23
CA ASN A 31 12.50 6.47 1.85
C ASN A 31 12.79 7.96 1.63
N GLU A 32 13.91 8.44 2.18
CA GLU A 32 14.33 9.84 2.08
C GLU A 32 14.46 10.32 0.63
N ASN A 33 14.87 9.42 -0.27
CA ASN A 33 15.10 9.73 -1.68
C ASN A 33 13.84 9.61 -2.54
N ARG A 34 12.72 9.13 -1.99
CA ARG A 34 11.51 8.76 -2.74
C ARG A 34 11.85 7.85 -3.92
N GLN A 35 12.61 6.80 -3.64
CA GLN A 35 13.04 5.80 -4.62
C GLN A 35 13.04 4.43 -3.94
N VAL A 36 11.89 3.76 -3.95
CA VAL A 36 11.75 2.42 -3.38
C VAL A 36 11.47 1.39 -4.47
N PRO A 37 12.39 0.43 -4.71
CA PRO A 37 12.15 -0.64 -5.66
C PRO A 37 11.17 -1.67 -5.09
N LEU A 38 10.18 -2.05 -5.89
CA LEU A 38 9.28 -3.18 -5.66
C LEU A 38 9.20 -4.05 -6.92
N TRP A 39 9.29 -5.36 -6.71
CA TRP A 39 9.15 -6.37 -7.76
C TRP A 39 7.72 -6.90 -7.85
N HIS A 40 7.43 -7.60 -8.93
CA HIS A 40 6.10 -8.12 -9.25
C HIS A 40 5.03 -7.03 -9.23
N GLN A 41 5.27 -5.90 -9.90
CA GLN A 41 4.35 -4.77 -9.97
C GLN A 41 3.74 -4.63 -11.37
N LYS A 42 2.41 -4.47 -11.44
CA LYS A 42 1.63 -4.35 -12.68
C LYS A 42 2.04 -3.16 -13.54
N ALA A 43 2.46 -2.06 -12.91
CA ALA A 43 2.92 -0.85 -13.59
C ALA A 43 4.32 -0.99 -14.20
N SER A 44 5.00 -2.13 -14.00
CA SER A 44 6.33 -2.34 -14.54
C SER A 44 6.34 -2.38 -16.06
N LYS A 45 7.33 -1.71 -16.64
CA LYS A 45 7.66 -1.80 -18.07
C LYS A 45 8.76 -2.84 -18.35
N ILE A 46 9.46 -3.30 -17.31
CA ILE A 46 10.65 -4.15 -17.41
C ILE A 46 10.62 -5.16 -16.25
N GLU A 47 10.30 -6.42 -16.57
CA GLU A 47 10.47 -7.58 -15.67
C GLU A 47 9.84 -7.46 -14.28
N GLY A 48 8.74 -6.71 -14.15
CA GLY A 48 8.00 -6.60 -12.90
C GLY A 48 8.60 -5.65 -11.87
N LEU A 49 9.71 -4.97 -12.15
CA LEU A 49 10.30 -3.95 -11.26
C LEU A 49 9.66 -2.58 -11.49
N VAL A 50 9.31 -1.89 -10.40
CA VAL A 50 8.96 -0.46 -10.38
C VAL A 50 9.74 0.24 -9.28
N ILE A 51 10.21 1.46 -9.55
CA ILE A 51 10.79 2.36 -8.54
C ILE A 51 9.72 3.39 -8.20
N TRP A 52 9.11 3.25 -7.04
CA TRP A 52 8.07 4.16 -6.55
C TRP A 52 8.69 5.32 -5.76
N ASP A 53 8.01 6.47 -5.77
CA ASP A 53 8.25 7.53 -4.81
C ASP A 53 7.76 7.13 -3.41
N TYR A 54 6.56 6.56 -3.36
CA TYR A 54 6.05 5.77 -2.26
C TYR A 54 5.05 4.74 -2.77
N HIS A 55 4.86 3.66 -2.02
CA HIS A 55 3.80 2.68 -2.27
C HIS A 55 2.97 2.46 -1.01
N VAL A 56 1.71 2.05 -1.17
CA VAL A 56 0.83 1.76 -0.03
C VAL A 56 0.18 0.41 -0.21
N ILE A 57 0.24 -0.41 0.84
CA ILE A 57 -0.39 -1.73 0.90
C ILE A 57 -1.26 -1.85 2.16
N CYS A 58 -2.22 -2.77 2.15
CA CYS A 58 -2.94 -3.18 3.35
C CYS A 58 -2.40 -4.53 3.84
N VAL A 59 -2.06 -4.62 5.11
CA VAL A 59 -1.67 -5.87 5.79
C VAL A 59 -2.79 -6.27 6.74
N GLN A 60 -3.22 -7.52 6.66
CA GLN A 60 -4.22 -8.08 7.54
C GLN A 60 -3.59 -9.10 8.48
N LYS A 61 -3.82 -8.93 9.78
CA LYS A 61 -3.38 -9.84 10.84
C LYS A 61 -4.58 -10.19 11.73
N SER A 62 -5.17 -11.36 11.49
CA SER A 62 -6.25 -11.87 12.34
C SER A 62 -5.74 -12.16 13.77
N THR A 63 -6.65 -12.03 14.73
CA THR A 63 -6.43 -12.31 16.16
C THR A 63 -6.54 -13.79 16.51
N GLU A 64 -6.95 -14.63 15.55
CA GLU A 64 -6.99 -16.08 15.74
C GLU A 64 -5.59 -16.65 15.92
N LYS A 65 -5.47 -17.65 16.80
CA LYS A 65 -4.22 -18.37 17.03
C LYS A 65 -3.80 -19.01 15.70
N ASP A 66 -2.53 -18.82 15.32
CA ASP A 66 -1.94 -19.31 14.07
C ASP A 66 -2.46 -18.68 12.76
N ALA A 67 -3.18 -17.56 12.83
CA ALA A 67 -3.64 -16.87 11.64
C ALA A 67 -2.48 -16.36 10.78
N GLN A 68 -2.51 -16.71 9.50
CA GLN A 68 -1.53 -16.22 8.52
C GLN A 68 -1.73 -14.72 8.26
N VAL A 69 -0.62 -13.97 8.32
CA VAL A 69 -0.61 -12.55 7.94
C VAL A 69 -0.66 -12.44 6.42
N ARG A 70 -1.59 -11.63 5.91
CA ARG A 70 -1.83 -11.44 4.48
C ARG A 70 -1.54 -10.02 4.05
N VAL A 71 -1.05 -9.86 2.82
CA VAL A 71 -0.83 -8.58 2.16
C VAL A 71 -1.83 -8.45 1.02
N TRP A 72 -2.48 -7.29 0.99
CA TRP A 72 -3.37 -6.86 -0.05
C TRP A 72 -2.72 -5.66 -0.76
N ASP A 73 -2.14 -5.94 -1.93
CA ASP A 73 -1.55 -4.93 -2.81
C ASP A 73 -2.30 -4.96 -4.15
N LEU A 74 -2.97 -3.87 -4.51
CA LEU A 74 -3.74 -3.80 -5.76
C LEU A 74 -2.82 -3.73 -7.00
N ASP A 75 -1.56 -3.35 -6.81
CA ASP A 75 -0.58 -3.16 -7.88
C ASP A 75 0.36 -4.36 -8.04
N THR A 76 0.22 -5.42 -7.23
CA THR A 76 1.06 -6.62 -7.36
C THR A 76 0.59 -7.59 -8.44
N MET A 77 1.53 -8.26 -9.09
CA MET A 77 1.30 -9.43 -9.95
C MET A 77 1.27 -10.75 -9.16
N LEU A 78 1.58 -10.72 -7.86
CA LEU A 78 1.41 -11.86 -6.95
C LEU A 78 -0.09 -12.14 -6.71
N PRO A 79 -0.43 -13.28 -6.07
CA PRO A 79 -1.81 -13.54 -5.66
C PRO A 79 -2.41 -12.39 -4.81
N PHE A 80 -3.73 -12.24 -4.86
CA PHE A 80 -4.45 -11.20 -4.13
C PHE A 80 -5.58 -11.81 -3.29
N PRO A 81 -5.43 -11.92 -1.95
CA PRO A 81 -4.24 -11.55 -1.15
C PRO A 81 -3.10 -12.58 -1.28
N VAL A 82 -1.91 -12.19 -0.83
CA VAL A 82 -0.72 -13.05 -0.73
C VAL A 82 -0.22 -13.14 0.70
N GLN A 83 0.41 -14.25 1.09
CA GLN A 83 1.01 -14.38 2.43
C GLN A 83 2.17 -13.38 2.61
N LEU A 84 2.31 -12.83 3.82
CA LEU A 84 3.33 -11.83 4.12
C LEU A 84 4.74 -12.32 3.79
N HIS A 85 5.08 -13.56 4.16
CA HIS A 85 6.40 -14.12 3.87
C HIS A 85 6.69 -14.13 2.37
N GLN A 86 5.71 -14.55 1.56
CA GLN A 86 5.83 -14.58 0.11
C GLN A 86 5.99 -13.17 -0.47
N TYR A 87 5.19 -12.20 -0.03
CA TYR A 87 5.31 -10.81 -0.47
C TYR A 87 6.69 -10.21 -0.11
N VAL A 88 7.20 -10.50 1.09
CA VAL A 88 8.53 -10.06 1.51
C VAL A 88 9.63 -10.69 0.65
N THR A 89 9.56 -11.98 0.41
CA THR A 89 10.58 -12.70 -0.37
C THR A 89 10.55 -12.31 -1.85
N GLU A 90 9.37 -12.13 -2.44
CA GLU A 90 9.22 -11.96 -3.89
C GLU A 90 9.09 -10.50 -4.34
N ALA A 91 8.30 -9.67 -3.64
CA ALA A 91 8.07 -8.27 -4.02
C ALA A 91 9.06 -7.31 -3.34
N ILE A 92 9.34 -7.52 -2.06
CA ILE A 92 10.27 -6.68 -1.29
C ILE A 92 11.72 -7.10 -1.57
N ARG A 93 12.05 -8.40 -1.58
CA ARG A 93 13.41 -8.93 -1.83
C ARG A 93 14.50 -8.25 -0.98
N PRO A 94 14.45 -8.33 0.36
CA PRO A 94 15.41 -7.65 1.23
C PRO A 94 16.86 -8.17 1.09
N SER A 95 17.05 -9.39 0.58
CA SER A 95 18.35 -10.02 0.39
C SER A 95 19.13 -9.53 -0.85
N LEU A 96 18.48 -8.83 -1.78
CA LEU A 96 19.19 -8.23 -2.90
C LEU A 96 20.07 -7.08 -2.38
N PRO A 97 21.35 -6.98 -2.83
CA PRO A 97 22.20 -5.86 -2.48
C PRO A 97 21.55 -4.55 -2.94
N SER A 98 20.91 -3.88 -2.00
CA SER A 98 20.34 -2.57 -2.22
C SER A 98 21.44 -1.56 -1.92
N PHE A 99 21.76 -0.69 -2.88
CA PHE A 99 22.47 0.54 -2.53
C PHE A 99 21.73 1.19 -1.35
N LEU A 100 22.45 1.72 -0.35
CA LEU A 100 21.86 2.30 0.86
C LEU A 100 20.72 3.30 0.54
N LYS A 101 20.84 4.00 -0.60
CA LYS A 101 19.83 4.94 -1.13
C LYS A 101 18.44 4.33 -1.43
N PHE A 102 18.34 3.01 -1.60
CA PHE A 102 17.11 2.29 -1.93
C PHE A 102 16.56 1.49 -0.73
N HIS A 103 17.15 1.62 0.46
CA HIS A 103 16.55 1.05 1.66
C HIS A 103 15.13 1.58 1.85
N ARG A 104 14.20 0.68 2.18
CA ARG A 104 12.79 1.00 2.36
C ARG A 104 12.49 1.21 3.83
N ILE A 105 11.72 2.23 4.11
CA ILE A 105 11.16 2.54 5.43
C ILE A 105 9.66 2.25 5.36
N PHE A 106 9.15 1.62 6.41
CA PHE A 106 7.75 1.19 6.50
C PHE A 106 7.06 1.97 7.62
N ARG A 107 6.09 2.81 7.27
CA ARG A 107 5.20 3.45 8.23
C ARG A 107 3.93 2.62 8.32
N VAL A 108 3.76 1.93 9.45
CA VAL A 108 2.61 1.07 9.73
C VAL A 108 1.57 1.86 10.52
N ILE A 109 0.34 1.91 10.01
CA ILE A 109 -0.79 2.64 10.61
C ILE A 109 -1.92 1.65 10.87
N HIS A 110 -2.46 1.63 12.08
CA HIS A 110 -3.59 0.78 12.42
C HIS A 110 -4.85 1.16 11.62
N GLY A 111 -5.59 0.17 11.12
CA GLY A 111 -6.73 0.34 10.22
C GLY A 111 -7.78 1.34 10.70
N PRO A 112 -8.28 1.27 11.95
CA PRO A 112 -9.26 2.23 12.47
C PRO A 112 -8.71 3.66 12.52
N ILE A 113 -7.41 3.83 12.84
CA ILE A 113 -6.76 5.14 12.83
C ILE A 113 -6.67 5.67 11.40
N PHE A 114 -6.28 4.83 10.44
CA PHE A 114 -6.19 5.23 9.05
C PHE A 114 -7.56 5.61 8.47
N LEU A 115 -8.59 4.79 8.68
CA LEU A 115 -9.94 5.03 8.16
C LEU A 115 -10.57 6.32 8.69
N ARG A 116 -10.28 6.67 9.94
CA ARG A 116 -10.77 7.90 10.59
C ARG A 116 -9.96 9.14 10.23
N CYS A 117 -8.63 9.03 10.23
CA CYS A 117 -7.74 10.20 10.19
C CYS A 117 -7.12 10.47 8.82
N PHE A 118 -7.24 9.55 7.85
CA PHE A 118 -6.66 9.75 6.52
C PHE A 118 -7.43 10.83 5.76
N ALA A 119 -6.69 11.78 5.18
CA ALA A 119 -7.21 12.79 4.29
C ALA A 119 -6.25 13.00 3.12
N SER A 120 -6.79 13.22 1.93
CA SER A 120 -6.03 13.57 0.72
C SER A 120 -6.78 14.60 -0.10
N ASP A 121 -6.18 15.77 -0.24
CA ASP A 121 -6.61 16.80 -1.18
C ASP A 121 -6.04 16.60 -2.60
N ARG A 122 -5.31 15.50 -2.82
CA ARG A 122 -4.67 15.08 -4.08
C ARG A 122 -3.68 16.10 -4.68
N ARG A 123 -3.27 17.15 -3.96
CA ARG A 123 -2.35 18.16 -4.52
C ARG A 123 -1.01 17.58 -4.93
N HIS A 124 -0.54 16.54 -4.24
CA HIS A 124 0.71 15.85 -4.58
C HIS A 124 0.65 15.11 -5.93
N MET A 125 -0.55 14.86 -6.47
CA MET A 125 -0.76 14.26 -7.79
C MET A 125 -0.80 15.31 -8.91
N ARG A 126 -0.49 16.58 -8.62
CA ARG A 126 -0.32 17.64 -9.63
C ARG A 126 1.16 17.92 -9.85
N ASN A 127 1.54 18.11 -11.11
CA ASN A 127 2.88 18.52 -11.49
C ASN A 127 3.11 20.02 -11.24
N SER A 128 4.32 20.51 -11.54
CA SER A 128 4.69 21.93 -11.37
C SER A 128 3.85 22.91 -12.20
N GLU A 129 3.21 22.43 -13.27
CA GLU A 129 2.27 23.21 -14.11
C GLU A 129 0.82 23.15 -13.59
N GLY A 130 0.57 22.46 -12.47
CA GLY A 130 -0.76 22.26 -11.91
C GLY A 130 -1.61 21.20 -12.65
N LYS A 131 -1.04 20.51 -13.64
CA LYS A 131 -1.71 19.41 -14.37
C LYS A 131 -1.62 18.11 -13.59
N TRP A 132 -2.62 17.26 -13.73
CA TRP A 132 -2.64 15.93 -13.11
C TRP A 132 -1.55 15.02 -13.69
N ILE A 133 -0.77 14.39 -12.80
CA ILE A 133 0.22 13.35 -13.17
C ILE A 133 -0.50 12.09 -13.67
N ALA A 134 -1.64 11.76 -13.04
CA ALA A 134 -2.57 10.73 -13.46
C ALA A 134 -4.01 11.21 -13.21
N PRO A 135 -5.02 10.75 -13.97
CA PRO A 135 -6.41 11.13 -13.76
C PRO A 135 -6.84 10.85 -12.31
N PRO A 136 -7.42 11.84 -11.59
CA PRO A 136 -7.88 11.62 -10.23
C PRO A 136 -9.10 10.68 -10.22
N PRO A 137 -9.34 9.95 -9.11
CA PRO A 137 -10.56 9.18 -8.96
C PRO A 137 -11.82 10.05 -9.09
N PRO A 138 -12.95 9.49 -9.58
CA PRO A 138 -14.17 10.25 -9.87
C PRO A 138 -14.93 10.69 -8.62
N TYR A 139 -14.62 10.12 -7.44
CA TYR A 139 -15.21 10.51 -6.16
C TYR A 139 -14.48 11.72 -5.55
N ASN A 140 -15.18 12.44 -4.67
CA ASN A 140 -14.63 13.58 -3.93
C ASN A 140 -13.38 13.20 -3.12
N CYS A 141 -12.53 14.18 -2.85
CA CYS A 141 -11.37 14.01 -1.96
C CYS A 141 -11.78 13.38 -0.63
N ILE A 142 -10.93 12.48 -0.12
CA ILE A 142 -11.14 11.86 1.18
C ILE A 142 -10.79 12.90 2.25
N THR A 143 -11.75 13.18 3.13
CA THR A 143 -11.57 14.02 4.32
C THR A 143 -11.56 13.14 5.57
N ALA A 144 -10.78 13.54 6.57
CA ALA A 144 -10.83 12.91 7.89
C ALA A 144 -12.17 13.23 8.58
N GLU A 145 -12.54 12.40 9.55
CA GLU A 145 -13.66 12.65 10.47
C GLU A 145 -13.41 13.85 11.40
#